data_AF-A0AAW2CPK9-F1
#
_entry.id   AF-A0AAW2CPK9-F1
#
_cell.length_a   1.000
_cell.length_b   1.000
_cell.length_c   1.000
_cell.angle_alpha   90.00
_cell.angle_beta   90.00
_cell.angle_gamma   90.00
#
_symmetry.space_group_name_H-M   'P 1'
#
loop_
_entity.id
_entity.type
_entity.pdbx_description
1 polymer ?
#
loop_
_entity_poly.entity_id
_entity_poly.type
_entity_poly.pdbx_seq_one_letter_code
_entity_poly.pdbx_strand_id
1 'polypeptide(L)'
;MAMTLTQQRVNFSGTAYMASAIVACVFVFLPGVVTIRQEVLLWRQIREHPNDIIIEKLQPDELQQNPSKKVEEPKKSFFVDIFNKPPRGEDYSILQAIFSIDMLIIFIATLVGLGSCLTAIDNLGQIGEALLYEQKTVKTFVSMVSIWNYSGRVFSGFISEILLMKYKVPRPVLLSAVLFLLSIGLVMITFPFSGSIYVASLIIGFTFGAQLPLVFAIISEIFGLKHYSTLFNCGQMPSPIGSYLFNKELTGRLYDREAKKMPGLGGQKNKVCKGVQCFNLSFKVMALATLIAAFVSVILVVRTKEFYKGDLYKRYRGDSYMKVEEEEKKKDTTAAAK
;
A
#
# COMPACT_ATOMS: atom_id res chain seq x y z
N MET A 1 9.96 7.68 -18.03
CA MET A 1 11.12 7.41 -17.14
C MET A 1 12.36 6.91 -17.88
N ALA A 2 12.25 5.90 -18.76
CA ALA A 2 13.35 5.54 -19.65
C ALA A 2 13.82 6.75 -20.50
N MET A 3 12.86 7.55 -20.99
CA MET A 3 13.11 8.76 -21.77
C MET A 3 13.85 9.86 -20.97
N THR A 4 13.53 10.07 -19.69
CA THR A 4 14.24 11.04 -18.82
C THR A 4 15.68 10.61 -18.52
N LEU A 5 15.96 9.30 -18.50
CA LEU A 5 17.32 8.76 -18.35
C LEU A 5 18.14 8.92 -19.64
N THR A 6 17.55 8.65 -20.80
CA THR A 6 18.22 8.78 -22.10
C THR A 6 18.40 10.23 -22.53
N GLN A 7 17.52 11.14 -22.09
CA GLN A 7 17.62 12.58 -22.38
C GLN A 7 18.89 13.19 -21.78
N GLN A 8 19.46 12.59 -20.73
CA GLN A 8 20.75 13.02 -20.15
C GLN A 8 21.96 12.67 -21.03
N ARG A 9 21.76 11.85 -22.07
CA ARG A 9 22.82 11.41 -22.98
C ARG A 9 22.54 11.73 -24.46
N VAL A 10 21.28 11.96 -24.82
CA VAL A 10 20.85 12.17 -26.21
C VAL A 10 19.79 13.27 -26.26
N ASN A 11 19.93 14.22 -27.18
CA ASN A 11 18.90 15.23 -27.44
C ASN A 11 17.78 14.63 -28.30
N PHE A 12 16.56 14.59 -27.77
CA PHE A 12 15.39 14.09 -28.48
C PHE A 12 14.79 15.17 -29.39
N SER A 13 14.31 14.76 -30.58
CA SER A 13 13.50 15.60 -31.47
C SER A 13 12.08 15.77 -30.92
N GLY A 14 11.36 16.82 -31.35
CA GLY A 14 9.95 17.03 -31.00
C GLY A 14 9.06 15.83 -31.35
N THR A 15 9.35 15.13 -32.45
CA THR A 15 8.64 13.90 -32.86
C THR A 15 8.86 12.74 -31.90
N ALA A 16 10.06 12.58 -31.34
CA ALA A 16 10.36 11.53 -30.36
C ALA A 16 9.64 11.78 -29.03
N TYR A 17 9.52 13.05 -28.60
CA TYR A 17 8.70 13.41 -27.43
C TYR A 17 7.22 13.05 -27.66
N MET A 18 6.66 13.43 -28.81
CA MET A 18 5.28 13.10 -29.16
C MET A 18 5.04 11.59 -29.21
N ALA A 19 5.93 10.82 -29.84
CA ALA A 19 5.83 9.37 -29.89
C ALA A 19 5.88 8.76 -28.47
N SER A 20 6.80 9.23 -27.62
CA SER A 20 6.91 8.75 -26.24
C SER A 20 5.67 9.07 -25.40
N ALA A 21 5.07 10.24 -25.60
CA ALA A 21 3.83 10.63 -24.92
C ALA A 21 2.65 9.76 -25.37
N ILE A 22 2.52 9.46 -26.67
CA ILE A 22 1.49 8.56 -27.19
C ILE A 22 1.63 7.16 -26.58
N VAL A 23 2.85 6.60 -26.57
CA VAL A 23 3.11 5.29 -25.96
C VAL A 23 2.75 5.30 -24.47
N ALA A 24 3.13 6.34 -23.73
CA ALA A 24 2.77 6.48 -22.32
C ALA A 24 1.24 6.54 -22.13
N CYS A 25 0.52 7.31 -22.94
CA CYS A 25 -0.94 7.36 -22.92
C CYS A 25 -1.55 5.96 -23.17
N VAL A 26 -1.07 5.24 -24.19
CA VAL A 26 -1.55 3.87 -24.48
C VAL A 26 -1.37 2.97 -23.26
N PHE A 27 -0.20 2.95 -22.63
CA PHE A 27 0.03 2.15 -21.42
C PHE A 27 -0.85 2.56 -20.23
N VAL A 28 -1.14 3.85 -20.08
CA VAL A 28 -2.00 4.36 -18.99
C VAL A 28 -3.46 3.99 -19.21
N PHE A 29 -3.97 4.04 -20.45
CA PHE A 29 -5.36 3.73 -20.76
C PHE A 29 -5.64 2.24 -20.97
N LEU A 30 -4.63 1.43 -21.26
CA LEU A 30 -4.77 -0.01 -21.52
C LEU A 30 -5.48 -0.77 -20.38
N PRO A 31 -5.16 -0.57 -19.08
CA PRO A 31 -5.91 -1.19 -17.99
C PRO A 31 -7.40 -0.80 -17.98
N GLY A 32 -7.72 0.46 -18.30
CA GLY A 32 -9.10 0.94 -18.39
C GLY A 32 -9.88 0.29 -19.53
N VAL A 33 -9.23 0.04 -20.66
CA VAL A 33 -9.84 -0.71 -21.78
C VAL A 33 -10.10 -2.16 -21.37
N VAL A 34 -9.15 -2.79 -20.66
CA VAL A 34 -9.30 -4.17 -20.17
C VAL A 34 -10.46 -4.27 -19.17
N THR A 35 -10.56 -3.34 -18.21
CA THR A 35 -11.66 -3.36 -17.22
C THR A 35 -13.01 -3.09 -17.87
N ILE A 36 -13.13 -2.11 -18.77
CA ILE A 36 -14.37 -1.87 -19.52
C ILE A 36 -14.77 -3.11 -20.32
N ARG A 37 -13.80 -3.76 -20.98
CA ARG A 37 -14.06 -5.00 -21.72
C ARG A 37 -14.55 -6.11 -20.80
N GLN A 38 -13.92 -6.32 -19.64
CA GLN A 38 -14.35 -7.32 -18.66
C GLN A 38 -15.75 -7.02 -18.12
N GLU A 39 -16.03 -5.77 -17.77
CA GLU A 39 -17.33 -5.34 -17.26
C GLU A 39 -18.43 -5.55 -18.32
N VAL A 40 -18.17 -5.20 -19.59
CA VAL A 40 -19.11 -5.43 -20.69
C VAL A 40 -19.35 -6.92 -20.92
N LEU A 41 -18.32 -7.77 -20.80
CA LEU A 41 -18.46 -9.22 -20.92
C LEU A 41 -19.31 -9.79 -19.77
N LEU A 42 -19.03 -9.38 -18.53
CA LEU A 42 -19.83 -9.73 -17.36
C LEU A 42 -21.28 -9.28 -17.50
N TRP A 43 -21.49 -8.04 -17.95
CA TRP A 43 -22.83 -7.48 -18.14
C TRP A 43 -23.62 -8.22 -19.21
N ARG A 44 -22.98 -8.65 -20.31
CA ARG A 44 -23.60 -9.51 -21.31
C ARG A 44 -23.98 -10.87 -20.74
N GLN A 45 -23.09 -11.50 -19.98
CA GLN A 45 -23.33 -12.80 -19.35
C GLN A 45 -24.51 -12.76 -18.36
N ILE A 46 -24.61 -11.69 -17.55
CA ILE A 46 -25.76 -11.45 -16.64
C ILE A 46 -27.07 -11.33 -17.43
N ARG A 47 -27.02 -10.74 -18.64
CA ARG A 47 -28.19 -10.51 -19.48
C ARG A 47 -28.66 -11.76 -20.21
N GLU A 48 -27.73 -12.64 -20.60
CA GLU A 48 -28.02 -13.89 -21.33
C GLU A 48 -28.43 -15.04 -20.39
N HIS A 49 -27.88 -15.09 -19.18
CA HIS A 49 -28.18 -16.15 -18.19
C HIS A 49 -28.64 -15.55 -16.83
N PRO A 50 -29.85 -14.98 -16.74
CA PRO A 50 -30.34 -14.36 -15.51
C PRO A 50 -30.57 -15.34 -14.35
N ASN A 51 -30.61 -16.65 -14.61
CA ASN A 51 -30.92 -17.69 -13.62
C ASN A 51 -29.70 -18.48 -13.10
N ASP A 52 -28.52 -18.34 -13.71
CA ASP A 52 -27.32 -19.13 -13.32
C ASP A 52 -26.48 -18.45 -12.22
N ILE A 53 -26.82 -17.21 -11.87
CA ILE A 53 -26.18 -16.49 -10.76
C ILE A 53 -27.19 -16.41 -9.63
N ILE A 54 -27.15 -17.39 -8.73
CA ILE A 54 -27.62 -17.21 -7.36
C ILE A 54 -26.68 -16.17 -6.74
N ILE A 55 -26.94 -14.89 -7.03
CA ILE A 55 -26.76 -13.89 -6.00
C ILE A 55 -27.67 -14.40 -4.89
N GLU A 56 -27.12 -14.58 -3.70
CA GLU A 56 -27.88 -14.73 -2.48
C GLU A 56 -28.77 -13.47 -2.35
N LYS A 57 -29.89 -13.46 -3.08
CA LYS A 57 -31.04 -12.66 -2.77
C LYS A 57 -31.44 -13.19 -1.41
N LEU A 58 -31.23 -12.38 -0.38
CA LEU A 58 -31.99 -12.43 0.85
C LEU A 58 -33.46 -12.67 0.41
N GLN A 59 -33.97 -13.89 0.59
CA GLN A 59 -35.35 -14.22 0.25
C GLN A 59 -36.26 -13.27 1.03
N PRO A 60 -37.11 -12.46 0.37
CA PRO A 60 -38.18 -11.77 1.03
C PRO A 60 -39.44 -12.64 0.95
N ASP A 61 -39.45 -13.79 1.62
CA ASP A 61 -40.64 -14.63 1.74
C ASP A 61 -40.71 -15.24 3.14
N GLU A 62 -41.09 -14.40 4.11
CA GLU A 62 -42.03 -14.73 5.20
C GLU A 62 -42.69 -13.42 5.66
N LEU A 63 -43.43 -12.78 4.77
CA LEU A 63 -44.25 -11.61 5.12
C LEU A 63 -45.69 -11.84 4.67
N GLN A 64 -46.37 -12.79 5.33
CA GLN A 64 -47.80 -12.74 5.65
C GLN A 64 -48.25 -13.96 6.48
N GLN A 65 -48.31 -13.79 7.80
CA GLN A 65 -49.51 -13.98 8.67
C GLN A 65 -49.11 -14.32 10.13
N ASN A 66 -49.00 -13.29 10.98
CA ASN A 66 -49.83 -13.20 12.20
C ASN A 66 -49.61 -11.85 12.94
N PRO A 67 -50.67 -11.07 13.24
CA PRO A 67 -50.54 -9.77 13.87
C PRO A 67 -50.63 -9.88 15.39
N SER A 68 -49.52 -10.13 16.11
CA SER A 68 -49.38 -9.67 17.51
C SER A 68 -47.97 -9.92 18.07
N LYS A 69 -47.24 -8.81 18.26
CA LYS A 69 -46.28 -8.48 19.33
C LYS A 69 -45.16 -7.63 18.72
N LYS A 70 -45.31 -6.31 18.80
CA LYS A 70 -44.16 -5.40 18.82
C LYS A 70 -43.31 -5.80 20.02
N VAL A 71 -42.27 -6.60 19.79
CA VAL A 71 -41.12 -6.60 20.69
C VAL A 71 -40.30 -5.40 20.24
N GLU A 72 -40.41 -4.30 20.99
CA GLU A 72 -39.44 -3.22 20.90
C GLU A 72 -38.06 -3.82 21.17
N GLU A 73 -37.22 -3.88 20.14
CA GLU A 73 -35.78 -4.03 20.39
C GLU A 73 -35.35 -2.82 21.23
N PRO A 74 -34.73 -3.03 22.40
CA PRO A 74 -34.27 -1.92 23.20
C PRO A 74 -33.22 -1.20 22.36
N LYS A 75 -33.34 0.12 22.21
CA LYS A 75 -32.32 0.99 21.62
C LYS A 75 -31.00 0.70 22.32
N LYS A 76 -30.19 -0.21 21.78
CA LYS A 76 -28.83 -0.44 22.26
C LYS A 76 -28.08 0.86 22.05
N SER A 77 -27.49 1.35 23.13
CA SER A 77 -26.75 2.60 23.13
C SER A 77 -25.71 2.53 22.01
N PHE A 78 -25.67 3.55 21.15
CA PHE A 78 -24.77 3.67 19.98
C PHE A 78 -23.31 3.27 20.28
N PHE A 79 -22.88 3.43 21.53
CA PHE A 79 -21.54 3.07 22.01
C PHE A 79 -21.31 1.56 22.22
N VAL A 80 -22.34 0.77 22.54
CA VAL A 80 -22.22 -0.68 22.80
C VAL A 80 -22.01 -1.44 21.49
N ASP A 81 -22.62 -0.99 20.40
CA ASP A 81 -22.45 -1.61 19.08
C ASP A 81 -21.07 -1.33 18.47
N ILE A 82 -20.35 -0.28 18.90
CA ILE A 82 -18.98 0.02 18.43
C ILE A 82 -17.96 -1.02 18.94
N PHE A 83 -18.18 -1.58 20.13
CA PHE A 83 -17.25 -2.53 20.75
C PHE A 83 -17.57 -4.00 20.44
N ASN A 84 -18.77 -4.32 19.94
CA ASN A 84 -19.11 -5.62 19.41
C ASN A 84 -18.58 -5.78 17.99
N LYS A 85 -17.36 -6.31 17.87
CA LYS A 85 -16.67 -6.49 16.58
C LYS A 85 -17.12 -7.77 15.90
N PRO A 86 -17.48 -7.73 14.61
CA PRO A 86 -17.76 -8.96 13.87
C PRO A 86 -16.47 -9.77 13.66
N PRO A 87 -16.58 -11.08 13.36
CA PRO A 87 -15.46 -11.89 12.90
C PRO A 87 -14.67 -11.20 11.77
N ARG A 88 -13.35 -11.43 11.72
CA ARG A 88 -12.50 -10.87 10.65
C ARG A 88 -12.96 -11.38 9.29
N GLY A 89 -12.94 -10.49 8.30
CA GLY A 89 -13.44 -10.76 6.94
C GLY A 89 -14.96 -10.72 6.79
N GLU A 90 -15.70 -10.36 7.83
CA GLU A 90 -17.08 -9.86 7.70
C GLU A 90 -17.09 -8.35 7.49
N ASP A 91 -18.23 -7.82 7.07
CA ASP A 91 -18.38 -6.40 6.85
C ASP A 91 -18.46 -5.64 8.18
N TYR A 92 -17.39 -4.92 8.49
CA TYR A 92 -17.36 -4.02 9.64
C TYR A 92 -18.17 -2.75 9.35
N SER A 93 -18.83 -2.21 10.37
CA SER A 93 -19.28 -0.82 10.31
C SER A 93 -18.08 0.13 10.34
N ILE A 94 -18.24 1.33 9.78
CA ILE A 94 -17.15 2.31 9.66
C ILE A 94 -16.52 2.62 11.03
N LEU A 95 -17.35 2.85 12.05
CA LEU A 95 -16.88 3.19 13.39
C LEU A 95 -16.23 1.99 14.09
N GLN A 96 -16.78 0.78 13.94
CA GLN A 96 -16.18 -0.43 14.50
C GLN A 96 -14.78 -0.68 13.93
N ALA A 97 -14.59 -0.48 12.62
CA ALA A 97 -13.32 -0.65 11.96
C ALA A 97 -12.31 0.42 12.40
N ILE A 98 -12.68 1.70 12.39
CA ILE A 98 -11.79 2.81 12.77
C ILE A 98 -11.27 2.66 14.21
N PHE A 99 -12.13 2.26 15.15
CA PHE A 99 -11.75 2.03 16.55
C PHE A 99 -11.26 0.61 16.83
N SER A 100 -11.00 -0.20 15.80
CA SER A 100 -10.40 -1.52 15.96
C SER A 100 -8.89 -1.42 16.23
N ILE A 101 -8.37 -2.39 17.01
CA ILE A 101 -6.93 -2.52 17.25
C ILE A 101 -6.19 -2.79 15.94
N ASP A 102 -6.83 -3.55 15.04
CA ASP A 102 -6.23 -3.95 13.76
C ASP A 102 -6.05 -2.71 12.86
N MET A 103 -7.04 -1.81 12.83
CA MET A 103 -6.94 -0.54 12.10
C MET A 103 -5.94 0.41 12.75
N LEU A 104 -5.86 0.46 14.09
CA LEU A 104 -4.85 1.27 14.79
C LEU A 104 -3.43 0.82 14.45
N ILE A 105 -3.18 -0.48 14.35
CA ILE A 105 -1.86 -1.00 13.95
C ILE A 105 -1.56 -0.61 12.49
N ILE A 106 -2.53 -0.76 11.59
CA ILE A 106 -2.39 -0.30 10.19
C ILE A 106 -2.13 1.20 10.14
N PHE A 107 -2.84 1.99 10.95
CA PHE A 107 -2.66 3.44 11.05
C PHE A 107 -1.23 3.81 11.42
N ILE A 108 -0.68 3.19 12.48
CA ILE A 108 0.70 3.43 12.93
C ILE A 108 1.71 3.00 11.85
N ALA A 109 1.51 1.82 11.26
CA ALA A 109 2.36 1.29 10.19
C ALA A 109 2.38 2.23 8.97
N THR A 110 1.23 2.72 8.54
CA THR A 110 1.09 3.64 7.41
C THR A 110 1.67 5.03 7.74
N LEU A 111 1.40 5.56 8.94
CA LEU A 111 1.92 6.86 9.39
C LEU A 111 3.45 6.88 9.33
N VAL A 112 4.07 5.86 9.92
CA VAL A 112 5.52 5.78 10.05
C VAL A 112 6.18 5.32 8.75
N GLY A 113 5.64 4.27 8.12
CA GLY A 113 6.18 3.70 6.89
C GLY A 113 6.08 4.65 5.70
N LEU A 114 4.87 5.06 5.31
CA LEU A 114 4.69 5.95 4.17
C LEU A 114 5.20 7.36 4.47
N GLY A 115 5.03 7.85 5.70
CA GLY A 115 5.55 9.16 6.11
C GLY A 115 7.08 9.26 6.02
N SER A 116 7.81 8.22 6.47
CA SER A 116 9.28 8.19 6.37
C SER A 116 9.76 8.04 4.92
N CYS A 117 9.08 7.19 4.12
CA CYS A 117 9.35 7.07 2.68
C CYS A 117 9.18 8.42 1.96
N LEU A 118 8.03 9.08 2.14
CA LEU A 118 7.75 10.39 1.54
C LEU A 118 8.79 11.42 1.95
N THR A 119 9.12 11.48 3.24
CA THR A 119 10.16 12.39 3.74
C THR A 119 11.51 12.16 3.08
N ALA A 120 11.92 10.90 2.92
CA ALA A 120 13.17 10.57 2.26
C ALA A 120 13.18 10.92 0.77
N ILE A 121 12.06 10.68 0.08
CA ILE A 121 11.90 10.97 -1.35
C ILE A 121 11.86 12.49 -1.59
N ASP A 122 11.07 13.22 -0.81
CA ASP A 122 10.90 14.68 -0.92
C ASP A 122 12.22 15.43 -0.67
N ASN A 123 13.06 14.90 0.24
CA ASN A 123 14.35 15.49 0.57
C ASN A 123 15.53 14.89 -0.20
N LEU A 124 15.31 13.91 -1.09
CA LEU A 124 16.40 13.21 -1.77
C LEU A 124 17.32 14.15 -2.57
N GLY A 125 16.75 15.22 -3.14
CA GLY A 125 17.50 16.29 -3.79
C GLY A 125 18.43 17.03 -2.84
N GLN A 126 17.92 17.47 -1.69
CA GLN A 126 18.69 18.19 -0.67
C GLN A 126 19.73 17.28 0.00
N ILE A 127 19.41 16.00 0.21
CA ILE A 127 20.35 14.99 0.72
C ILE A 127 21.52 14.83 -0.25
N GLY A 128 21.25 14.72 -1.55
CA GLY A 128 22.27 14.63 -2.58
C GLY A 128 23.18 15.86 -2.61
N GLU A 129 22.58 17.06 -2.52
CA GLU A 129 23.33 18.32 -2.51
C GLU A 129 24.16 18.49 -1.22
N ALA A 130 23.60 18.16 -0.06
CA ALA A 130 24.30 18.22 1.22
C ALA A 130 25.54 17.30 1.23
N LEU A 131 25.47 16.16 0.55
CA LEU A 131 26.56 15.19 0.41
C LEU A 131 27.48 15.45 -0.79
N LEU A 132 27.32 16.61 -1.45
CA LEU A 132 28.16 17.10 -2.54
C LEU A 132 28.10 16.22 -3.82
N TYR A 133 26.98 15.53 -4.05
CA TYR A 133 26.78 14.83 -5.32
C TYR A 133 26.47 15.80 -6.47
N GLU A 134 26.94 15.44 -7.65
CA GLU A 134 26.55 16.14 -8.89
C GLU A 134 25.04 15.99 -9.14
N GLN A 135 24.41 17.05 -9.64
CA GLN A 135 22.97 17.08 -9.96
C GLN A 135 22.53 15.95 -10.91
N LYS A 136 23.42 15.51 -11.81
CA LYS A 136 23.16 14.35 -12.68
C LYS A 136 22.93 13.07 -11.87
N THR A 137 23.76 12.83 -10.86
CA THR A 137 23.68 11.69 -9.96
C THR A 137 22.43 11.74 -9.09
N VAL A 138 22.07 12.93 -8.57
CA VAL A 138 20.84 13.14 -7.81
C VAL A 138 19.60 12.80 -8.65
N LYS A 139 19.56 13.22 -9.92
CA LYS A 139 18.48 12.84 -10.85
C LYS A 139 18.42 11.33 -11.10
N THR A 140 19.57 10.64 -11.11
CA THR A 140 19.61 9.18 -11.18
C THR A 140 18.97 8.53 -9.94
N PHE A 141 19.20 9.06 -8.73
CA PHE A 141 18.56 8.55 -7.51
C PHE A 141 17.03 8.70 -7.54
N VAL A 142 16.54 9.89 -7.89
CA VAL A 142 15.10 10.16 -8.05
C VAL A 142 14.46 9.23 -9.09
N SER A 143 15.20 8.99 -10.18
CA SER A 143 14.80 8.02 -11.18
C SER A 143 14.72 6.62 -10.55
N MET A 144 15.78 6.12 -9.91
CA MET A 144 15.78 4.79 -9.27
C MET A 144 14.61 4.59 -8.31
N VAL A 145 14.30 5.56 -7.45
CA VAL A 145 13.12 5.52 -6.57
C VAL A 145 11.84 5.24 -7.37
N SER A 146 11.67 5.87 -8.53
CA SER A 146 10.48 5.71 -9.37
C SER A 146 10.38 4.31 -10.02
N ILE A 147 11.49 3.76 -10.56
CA ILE A 147 11.51 2.38 -11.10
C ILE A 147 11.17 1.38 -10.00
N TRP A 148 11.80 1.53 -8.85
CA TRP A 148 11.63 0.59 -7.74
C TRP A 148 10.29 0.78 -7.05
N ASN A 149 9.68 1.97 -7.07
CA ASN A 149 8.29 2.15 -6.65
C ASN A 149 7.32 1.33 -7.49
N TYR A 150 7.43 1.43 -8.81
CA TYR A 150 6.62 0.62 -9.71
C TYR A 150 6.84 -0.88 -9.44
N SER A 151 8.11 -1.28 -9.38
CA SER A 151 8.49 -2.68 -9.12
C SER A 151 7.93 -3.17 -7.79
N GLY A 152 8.05 -2.37 -6.73
CA GLY A 152 7.52 -2.67 -5.40
C GLY A 152 6.02 -2.95 -5.43
N ARG A 153 5.24 -2.14 -6.16
CA ARG A 153 3.79 -2.35 -6.32
C ARG A 153 3.47 -3.68 -7.00
N VAL A 154 4.18 -3.98 -8.09
CA VAL A 154 3.99 -5.21 -8.88
C VAL A 154 4.37 -6.43 -8.04
N PHE A 155 5.58 -6.45 -7.48
CA PHE A 155 6.09 -7.58 -6.70
C PHE A 155 5.27 -7.81 -5.44
N SER A 156 4.92 -6.77 -4.67
CA SER A 156 4.11 -6.97 -3.46
C SER A 156 2.73 -7.53 -3.77
N GLY A 157 2.10 -7.14 -4.88
CA GLY A 157 0.83 -7.70 -5.33
C GLY A 157 0.93 -9.20 -5.60
N PHE A 158 1.80 -9.60 -6.52
CA PHE A 158 1.95 -11.02 -6.89
C PHE A 158 2.53 -11.89 -5.77
N ILE A 159 3.57 -11.42 -5.08
CA ILE A 159 4.21 -12.19 -4.01
C ILE A 159 3.25 -12.38 -2.84
N SER A 160 2.48 -11.35 -2.45
CA SER A 160 1.50 -11.53 -1.37
C SER A 160 0.42 -12.55 -1.75
N GLU A 161 0.00 -12.59 -3.01
CA GLU A 161 -0.97 -13.57 -3.50
C GLU A 161 -0.41 -14.99 -3.48
N ILE A 162 0.80 -15.18 -4.01
CA ILE A 162 1.48 -16.49 -4.02
C ILE A 162 1.70 -16.98 -2.59
N LEU A 163 2.15 -16.10 -1.69
CA LEU A 163 2.38 -16.43 -0.29
C LEU A 163 1.07 -16.79 0.45
N LEU A 164 -0.01 -16.08 0.17
CA LEU A 164 -1.32 -16.38 0.73
C LEU A 164 -1.87 -17.70 0.21
N MET A 165 -1.86 -17.91 -1.11
CA MET A 165 -2.51 -19.07 -1.75
C MET A 165 -1.74 -20.36 -1.56
N LYS A 166 -0.41 -20.32 -1.77
CA LYS A 166 0.44 -21.52 -1.73
C LYS A 166 0.91 -21.87 -0.33
N TYR A 167 1.18 -20.88 0.51
CA TYR A 167 1.82 -21.07 1.81
C TYR A 167 0.96 -20.62 3.01
N LYS A 168 -0.25 -20.10 2.78
CA LYS A 168 -1.17 -19.58 3.83
C LYS A 168 -0.49 -18.58 4.76
N VAL A 169 0.46 -17.82 4.21
CA VAL A 169 1.21 -16.79 4.96
C VAL A 169 0.36 -15.52 5.04
N PRO A 170 0.12 -14.96 6.25
CA PRO A 170 -0.64 -13.71 6.40
C PRO A 170 0.03 -12.55 5.65
N ARG A 171 -0.74 -11.76 4.88
CA ARG A 171 -0.20 -10.55 4.22
C ARG A 171 0.46 -9.54 5.17
N PRO A 172 0.01 -9.38 6.43
CA PRO A 172 0.74 -8.54 7.41
C PRO A 172 2.20 -8.96 7.66
N VAL A 173 2.59 -10.20 7.36
CA VAL A 173 4.00 -10.64 7.43
C VAL A 173 4.82 -9.88 6.39
N LEU A 174 4.30 -9.78 5.16
CA LEU A 174 4.99 -9.06 4.10
C LEU A 174 5.05 -7.56 4.39
N LEU A 175 3.99 -6.99 4.98
CA LEU A 175 4.01 -5.58 5.44
C LEU A 175 5.12 -5.36 6.48
N SER A 176 5.25 -6.25 7.46
CA SER A 176 6.31 -6.18 8.49
C SER A 176 7.70 -6.30 7.88
N ALA A 177 7.91 -7.22 6.94
CA ALA A 177 9.16 -7.37 6.21
C ALA A 177 9.52 -6.12 5.38
N VAL A 178 8.52 -5.50 4.74
CA VAL A 178 8.70 -4.25 3.97
C VAL A 178 9.08 -3.07 4.89
N LEU A 179 8.46 -2.95 6.07
CA LEU A 179 8.81 -1.91 7.04
C LEU A 179 10.22 -2.11 7.63
N PHE A 180 10.60 -3.36 7.89
CA PHE A 180 11.95 -3.69 8.33
C PHE A 180 12.98 -3.35 7.24
N LEU A 181 12.70 -3.71 5.99
CA LEU A 181 13.55 -3.36 4.85
C LEU A 181 13.66 -1.85 4.65
N LEU A 182 12.59 -1.09 4.89
CA LEU A 182 12.61 0.38 4.88
C LEU A 182 13.56 0.92 5.96
N SER A 183 13.52 0.38 7.17
CA SER A 183 14.44 0.78 8.25
C SER A 183 15.90 0.61 7.82
N ILE A 184 16.25 -0.51 7.16
CA ILE A 184 17.59 -0.72 6.59
C ILE A 184 17.93 0.38 5.58
N GLY A 185 17.03 0.70 4.65
CA GLY A 185 17.24 1.78 3.67
C GLY A 185 17.50 3.14 4.32
N LEU A 186 16.80 3.47 5.41
CA LEU A 186 17.00 4.72 6.16
C LEU A 186 18.33 4.72 6.94
N VAL A 187 18.75 3.58 7.48
CA VAL A 187 20.07 3.41 8.11
C VAL A 187 21.21 3.64 7.09
N MET A 188 21.05 3.19 5.85
CA MET A 188 22.06 3.39 4.79
C MET A 188 22.27 4.87 4.43
N ILE A 189 21.25 5.71 4.61
CA ILE A 189 21.37 7.17 4.45
C ILE A 189 22.10 7.79 5.64
N THR A 190 21.88 7.24 6.84
CA THR A 190 22.51 7.71 8.08
C THR A 190 24.02 7.45 8.12
N PHE A 191 24.44 6.29 7.64
CA PHE A 191 25.85 5.86 7.63
C PHE A 191 26.33 5.72 6.19
N PRO A 192 26.59 6.86 5.50
CA PRO A 192 26.92 6.81 4.10
C PRO A 192 28.31 6.21 3.86
N PHE A 193 28.35 5.22 2.98
CA PHE A 193 29.58 4.68 2.38
C PHE A 193 29.47 4.81 0.86
N SER A 194 30.53 4.51 0.12
CA SER A 194 30.51 4.64 -1.34
C SER A 194 29.38 3.81 -1.96
N GLY A 195 28.43 4.49 -2.61
CA GLY A 195 27.25 3.85 -3.22
C GLY A 195 26.06 3.57 -2.28
N SER A 196 26.13 3.90 -0.98
CA SER A 196 25.04 3.58 -0.03
C SER A 196 23.71 4.26 -0.40
N ILE A 197 23.75 5.50 -0.88
CA ILE A 197 22.55 6.26 -1.28
C ILE A 197 21.89 5.66 -2.51
N TYR A 198 22.71 5.11 -3.42
CA TYR A 198 22.18 4.40 -4.58
C TYR A 198 21.33 3.22 -4.11
N VAL A 199 21.89 2.37 -3.25
CA VAL A 199 21.18 1.20 -2.68
C VAL A 199 19.97 1.64 -1.85
N ALA A 200 20.12 2.68 -1.03
CA ALA A 200 19.03 3.24 -0.24
C ALA A 200 17.86 3.72 -1.13
N SER A 201 18.15 4.34 -2.28
CA SER A 201 17.11 4.78 -3.24
C SER A 201 16.34 3.61 -3.84
N LEU A 202 17.02 2.48 -4.14
CA LEU A 202 16.36 1.26 -4.61
C LEU A 202 15.42 0.71 -3.52
N ILE A 203 15.94 0.58 -2.30
CA ILE A 203 15.22 0.04 -1.15
C ILE A 203 13.99 0.90 -0.83
N ILE A 204 14.19 2.21 -0.63
CA ILE A 204 13.11 3.14 -0.27
C ILE A 204 12.05 3.20 -1.37
N GLY A 205 12.47 3.23 -2.64
CA GLY A 205 11.56 3.15 -3.77
C GLY A 205 10.70 1.90 -3.72
N PHE A 206 11.33 0.72 -3.59
CA PHE A 206 10.64 -0.57 -3.51
C PHE A 206 9.67 -0.63 -2.33
N THR A 207 10.12 -0.25 -1.13
CA THR A 207 9.28 -0.31 0.07
C THR A 207 8.13 0.68 0.02
N PHE A 208 8.33 1.88 -0.55
CA PHE A 208 7.25 2.84 -0.78
C PHE A 208 6.19 2.27 -1.74
N GLY A 209 6.64 1.56 -2.78
CA GLY A 209 5.75 0.90 -3.74
C GLY A 209 4.97 -0.26 -3.13
N ALA A 210 5.65 -1.08 -2.34
CA ALA A 210 5.08 -2.30 -1.77
C ALA A 210 4.04 -2.06 -0.67
N GLN A 211 4.17 -0.98 0.11
CA GLN A 211 3.26 -0.70 1.23
C GLN A 211 1.80 -0.50 0.77
N LEU A 212 1.57 0.23 -0.34
CA LEU A 212 0.21 0.55 -0.77
C LEU A 212 -0.62 -0.69 -1.12
N PRO A 213 -0.21 -1.60 -2.05
CA PRO A 213 -0.94 -2.83 -2.34
C PRO A 213 -1.19 -3.70 -1.12
N LEU A 214 -0.25 -3.75 -0.19
CA LEU A 214 -0.40 -4.55 1.02
C LEU A 214 -1.46 -3.96 1.95
N VAL A 215 -1.44 -2.65 2.18
CA VAL A 215 -2.46 -1.97 3.00
C VAL A 215 -3.84 -2.11 2.35
N PHE A 216 -3.95 -1.98 1.02
CA PHE A 216 -5.19 -2.23 0.28
C PHE A 216 -5.75 -3.63 0.58
N ALA A 217 -4.94 -4.66 0.34
CA ALA A 217 -5.37 -6.05 0.51
C ALA A 217 -5.73 -6.37 1.97
N ILE A 218 -4.90 -5.94 2.92
CA ILE A 218 -5.12 -6.17 4.36
C ILE A 218 -6.43 -5.52 4.82
N ILE A 219 -6.73 -4.29 4.41
CA ILE A 219 -7.97 -3.60 4.79
C ILE A 219 -9.20 -4.33 4.23
N SER A 220 -9.18 -4.72 2.93
CA SER A 220 -10.30 -5.45 2.33
C SER A 220 -10.52 -6.83 2.95
N GLU A 221 -9.45 -7.51 3.34
CA GLU A 221 -9.51 -8.86 3.91
C GLU A 221 -9.97 -8.85 5.37
N ILE A 222 -9.55 -7.87 6.17
CA ILE A 222 -9.89 -7.82 7.60
C ILE A 222 -11.29 -7.23 7.83
N PHE A 223 -11.65 -6.16 7.12
CA PHE A 223 -12.84 -5.35 7.41
C PHE A 223 -14.00 -5.54 6.42
N GLY A 224 -13.82 -6.36 5.39
CA GLY A 224 -14.82 -6.61 4.37
C GLY A 224 -14.85 -5.55 3.27
N LEU A 225 -15.78 -5.72 2.32
CA LEU A 225 -15.85 -4.93 1.10
C LEU A 225 -16.94 -3.86 1.12
N LYS A 226 -17.96 -4.00 1.99
CA LYS A 226 -19.14 -3.10 2.01
C LYS A 226 -18.80 -1.62 2.17
N HIS A 227 -17.84 -1.29 3.05
CA HIS A 227 -17.38 0.08 3.29
C HIS A 227 -15.89 0.27 2.95
N TYR A 228 -15.35 -0.59 2.08
CA TYR A 228 -13.92 -0.64 1.77
C TYR A 228 -13.34 0.72 1.38
N SER A 229 -13.99 1.45 0.46
CA SER A 229 -13.50 2.74 -0.02
C SER A 229 -13.30 3.74 1.13
N THR A 230 -14.21 3.79 2.09
CA THR A 230 -14.10 4.69 3.25
C THR A 230 -12.99 4.22 4.18
N LEU A 231 -12.96 2.93 4.52
CA LEU A 231 -11.97 2.34 5.43
C LEU A 231 -10.55 2.46 4.89
N PHE A 232 -10.37 2.25 3.59
CA PHE A 232 -9.11 2.44 2.91
C PHE A 232 -8.63 3.89 3.03
N ASN A 233 -9.49 4.87 2.72
CA ASN A 233 -9.11 6.28 2.85
C ASN A 233 -8.77 6.65 4.30
N CYS A 234 -9.52 6.15 5.28
CA CYS A 234 -9.18 6.31 6.70
C CYS A 234 -7.84 5.66 7.05
N GLY A 235 -7.53 4.49 6.52
CA GLY A 235 -6.25 3.80 6.70
C GLY A 235 -5.06 4.50 6.03
N GLN A 236 -5.33 5.36 5.03
CA GLN A 236 -4.32 6.11 4.26
C GLN A 236 -4.14 7.57 4.68
N MET A 237 -5.14 8.18 5.31
CA MET A 237 -5.03 9.48 5.98
C MET A 237 -3.77 9.64 6.87
N PRO A 238 -3.21 8.60 7.51
CA PRO A 238 -1.96 8.72 8.26
C PRO A 238 -0.75 9.10 7.41
N SER A 239 -0.76 8.81 6.12
CA SER A 239 0.36 9.10 5.20
C SER A 239 0.71 10.60 5.12
N PRO A 240 -0.24 11.51 4.80
CA PRO A 240 0.04 12.95 4.82
C PRO A 240 0.37 13.48 6.23
N ILE A 241 -0.24 12.92 7.28
CA ILE A 241 0.08 13.28 8.68
C ILE A 241 1.54 12.92 9.01
N GLY A 242 1.94 11.70 8.66
CA GLY A 242 3.31 11.21 8.83
C GLY A 242 4.31 12.02 8.02
N SER A 243 4.01 12.31 6.75
CA SER A 243 4.86 13.16 5.92
C SER A 243 5.02 14.55 6.52
N TYR A 244 3.95 15.19 7.00
CA TYR A 244 4.04 16.48 7.68
C TYR A 244 4.95 16.41 8.91
N LEU A 245 4.75 15.42 9.77
CA LEU A 245 5.50 15.27 11.02
C LEU A 245 6.99 14.98 10.75
N PHE A 246 7.30 14.07 9.84
CA PHE A 246 8.69 13.69 9.57
C PHE A 246 9.42 14.67 8.66
N ASN A 247 8.75 15.25 7.66
CA ASN A 247 9.37 16.16 6.70
C ASN A 247 9.55 17.55 7.32
N LYS A 248 8.46 18.17 7.78
CA LYS A 248 8.52 19.54 8.31
C LYS A 248 8.99 19.59 9.76
N GLU A 249 8.30 18.89 10.66
CA GLU A 249 8.53 19.05 12.10
C GLU A 249 9.83 18.40 12.57
N LEU A 250 10.18 17.24 12.03
CA LEU A 250 11.43 16.56 12.35
C LEU A 250 12.58 16.99 11.45
N THR A 251 12.50 16.69 10.15
CA THR A 251 13.64 16.83 9.23
C THR A 251 13.99 18.30 8.99
N GLY A 252 13.01 19.15 8.67
CA GLY A 252 13.22 20.58 8.46
C GLY A 252 13.82 21.29 9.67
N ARG A 253 13.24 21.09 10.88
CA ARG A 253 13.76 21.73 12.10
C ARG A 253 15.19 21.29 12.46
N LEU A 254 15.50 19.99 12.29
CA LEU A 254 16.83 19.47 12.56
C LEU A 254 17.85 19.94 11.52
N TYR A 255 17.47 19.97 10.25
CA TYR A 255 18.29 20.51 9.17
C TYR A 255 18.65 21.98 9.41
N ASP A 256 17.65 22.82 9.72
CA ASP A 256 17.86 24.24 10.02
C ASP A 256 18.75 24.46 11.26
N ARG A 257 18.65 23.56 12.25
CA ARG A 257 19.49 23.60 13.45
C ARG A 257 20.95 23.32 13.12
N GLU A 258 21.23 22.35 12.25
CA GLU A 258 22.61 22.04 11.84
C GLU A 258 23.15 23.13 10.89
N ALA A 259 22.33 23.67 9.99
CA ALA A 259 22.71 24.77 9.11
C ALA A 259 23.20 26.00 9.89
N LYS A 260 22.56 26.33 11.02
CA LYS A 260 22.96 27.46 11.89
C LYS A 260 24.32 27.29 12.57
N LYS A 261 24.80 26.07 12.75
CA LYS A 261 26.08 25.81 13.46
C LYS A 261 27.31 25.99 12.58
N MET A 262 27.15 26.10 11.26
CA MET A 262 28.27 26.16 10.34
C MET A 262 28.96 27.55 10.36
N PRO A 263 30.31 27.62 10.47
CA PRO A 263 31.04 28.88 10.49
C PRO A 263 30.91 29.60 9.13
N GLY A 264 30.65 30.91 9.16
CA GLY A 264 30.39 31.72 7.95
C GLY A 264 28.92 31.71 7.46
N LEU A 265 28.01 31.07 8.21
CA LEU A 265 26.56 31.03 7.96
C LEU A 265 25.73 31.90 8.92
N GLY A 266 26.37 32.71 9.76
CA GLY A 266 25.69 33.67 10.63
C GLY A 266 24.96 34.76 9.82
N GLY A 267 23.69 34.52 9.44
CA GLY A 267 22.74 35.57 9.05
C GLY A 267 22.24 35.60 7.60
N GLN A 268 22.63 34.67 6.71
CA GLN A 268 22.09 34.65 5.34
C GLN A 268 20.97 33.61 5.15
N LYS A 269 19.80 34.08 4.68
CA LYS A 269 18.54 33.32 4.61
C LYS A 269 18.51 32.10 3.65
N ASN A 270 19.54 31.86 2.83
CA ASN A 270 19.48 30.91 1.71
C ASN A 270 20.71 29.98 1.56
N LYS A 271 21.40 29.60 2.63
CA LYS A 271 22.56 28.69 2.50
C LYS A 271 22.21 27.25 2.86
N VAL A 272 22.49 26.35 1.92
CA VAL A 272 22.29 24.89 1.99
C VAL A 272 23.24 24.27 3.02
N CYS A 273 22.70 23.42 3.90
CA CYS A 273 23.46 22.66 4.88
C CYS A 273 24.33 21.63 4.15
N LYS A 274 25.62 21.61 4.44
CA LYS A 274 26.58 20.66 3.85
C LYS A 274 27.08 19.65 4.87
N GLY A 275 27.23 18.41 4.41
CA GLY A 275 27.73 17.30 5.20
C GLY A 275 26.63 16.34 5.66
N VAL A 276 27.07 15.17 6.13
CA VAL A 276 26.19 14.09 6.59
C VAL A 276 25.35 14.54 7.80
N GLN A 277 25.88 15.43 8.64
CA GLN A 277 25.23 15.85 9.88
C GLN A 277 23.83 16.45 9.66
N CYS A 278 23.60 17.09 8.49
CA CYS A 278 22.35 17.77 8.14
C CYS A 278 21.11 16.86 8.20
N PHE A 279 21.27 15.58 7.85
CA PHE A 279 20.17 14.61 7.83
C PHE A 279 20.38 13.42 8.77
N ASN A 280 21.59 13.27 9.33
CA ASN A 280 21.96 12.10 10.14
C ASN A 280 20.97 11.82 11.29
N LEU A 281 20.67 12.84 12.11
CA LEU A 281 19.80 12.67 13.28
C LEU A 281 18.34 12.38 12.86
N SER A 282 17.82 13.10 11.86
CA SER A 282 16.46 12.91 11.35
C SER A 282 16.26 11.48 10.83
N PHE A 283 17.21 10.98 10.05
CA PHE A 283 17.15 9.62 9.50
C PHE A 283 17.36 8.53 10.54
N LYS A 284 18.17 8.76 11.60
CA LYS A 284 18.23 7.85 12.76
C LYS A 284 16.88 7.72 13.45
N VAL A 285 16.21 8.84 13.71
CA VAL A 285 14.90 8.85 14.37
C VAL A 285 13.86 8.14 13.49
N MET A 286 13.82 8.41 12.18
CA MET A 286 12.92 7.72 11.25
C MET A 286 13.25 6.23 11.12
N ALA A 287 14.53 5.83 11.08
CA ALA A 287 14.94 4.43 11.03
C ALA A 287 14.51 3.66 12.28
N LEU A 288 14.67 4.27 13.47
CA LEU A 288 14.19 3.68 14.72
C LEU A 288 12.66 3.61 14.78
N ALA A 289 11.97 4.68 14.36
CA ALA A 289 10.51 4.70 14.33
C ALA A 289 9.95 3.62 13.39
N THR A 290 10.52 3.48 12.19
CA THR A 290 10.12 2.44 11.21
C THR A 290 10.42 1.03 11.71
N LEU A 291 11.52 0.83 12.44
CA LEU A 291 11.82 -0.44 13.09
C LEU A 291 10.77 -0.78 14.17
N ILE A 292 10.41 0.19 15.02
CA ILE A 292 9.34 0.02 16.01
C ILE A 292 8.01 -0.28 15.31
N ALA A 293 7.68 0.42 14.23
CA ALA A 293 6.48 0.17 13.44
C ALA A 293 6.46 -1.25 12.85
N ALA A 294 7.61 -1.78 12.41
CA ALA A 294 7.73 -3.15 11.95
C ALA A 294 7.44 -4.17 13.08
N PHE A 295 7.90 -3.91 14.30
CA PHE A 295 7.55 -4.75 15.45
C PHE A 295 6.07 -4.64 15.83
N VAL A 296 5.49 -3.44 15.78
CA VAL A 296 4.06 -3.23 16.01
C VAL A 296 3.23 -3.95 14.95
N SER A 297 3.66 -3.96 13.68
CA SER A 297 2.95 -4.70 12.62
C SER A 297 3.04 -6.22 12.78
N VAL A 298 4.06 -6.76 13.46
CA VAL A 298 4.08 -8.19 13.85
C VAL A 298 2.93 -8.54 14.80
N ILE A 299 2.46 -7.60 15.63
CA ILE A 299 1.26 -7.82 16.47
C ILE A 299 0.05 -8.10 15.56
N LEU A 300 -0.07 -7.40 14.42
CA LEU A 300 -1.14 -7.66 13.45
C LEU A 300 -1.01 -9.06 12.83
N VAL A 301 0.21 -9.54 12.57
CA VAL A 301 0.46 -10.92 12.12
C VAL A 301 -0.09 -11.92 13.12
N VAL A 302 0.27 -11.79 14.40
CA VAL A 302 -0.17 -12.73 15.45
C VAL A 302 -1.69 -12.72 15.58
N ARG A 303 -2.30 -11.53 15.55
CA ARG A 303 -3.75 -11.35 15.69
C ARG A 303 -4.55 -11.90 14.51
N THR A 304 -3.98 -11.89 13.31
CA THR A 304 -4.65 -12.33 12.08
C THR A 304 -4.24 -13.74 11.63
N LYS A 305 -3.28 -14.37 12.31
CA LYS A 305 -2.76 -15.70 11.95
C LYS A 305 -3.84 -16.76 11.78
N GLU A 306 -4.76 -16.87 12.74
CA GLU A 306 -5.84 -17.87 12.66
C GLU A 306 -6.85 -17.55 11.57
N PHE A 307 -7.07 -16.26 11.27
CA PHE A 307 -7.92 -15.83 10.15
C PHE A 307 -7.31 -16.26 8.81
N TYR A 308 -6.02 -16.01 8.59
CA TYR A 308 -5.32 -16.33 7.35
C TYR A 308 -5.02 -17.83 7.13
N LYS A 309 -5.04 -18.64 8.20
CA LYS A 309 -5.00 -20.11 8.08
C LYS A 309 -6.29 -20.68 7.49
N GLY A 310 -7.41 -20.00 7.69
CA GLY A 310 -8.69 -20.36 7.09
C GLY A 310 -8.69 -20.20 5.57
N ASP A 311 -9.69 -20.77 4.90
CA ASP A 311 -9.77 -20.70 3.44
C ASP A 311 -10.44 -19.39 2.99
N LEU A 312 -9.68 -18.28 2.99
CA LEU A 312 -10.17 -16.94 2.61
C LEU A 312 -10.96 -16.95 1.29
N TYR A 313 -10.47 -17.69 0.30
CA TYR A 313 -11.04 -17.70 -1.05
C TYR A 313 -12.33 -18.51 -1.20
N LYS A 314 -12.63 -19.46 -0.31
CA LYS A 314 -13.98 -20.10 -0.28
C LYS A 314 -15.08 -19.09 0.04
N ARG A 315 -14.73 -17.95 0.64
CA ARG A 315 -15.66 -16.87 0.98
C ARG A 315 -15.92 -15.90 -0.18
N TYR A 316 -14.95 -15.75 -1.08
CA TYR A 316 -15.04 -14.85 -2.24
C TYR A 316 -15.42 -15.57 -3.54
N ARG A 317 -15.07 -16.86 -3.66
CA ARG A 317 -15.68 -17.76 -4.65
C ARG A 317 -17.02 -18.21 -4.08
N GLY A 318 -18.11 -17.63 -4.54
CA GLY A 318 -19.42 -18.25 -4.33
C GLY A 318 -19.44 -19.69 -4.85
N ASP A 319 -20.44 -20.48 -4.45
CA ASP A 319 -20.62 -21.89 -4.86
C ASP A 319 -20.53 -22.11 -6.39
N SER A 320 -20.81 -21.08 -7.18
CA SER A 320 -20.70 -21.06 -8.63
C SER A 320 -19.26 -21.19 -9.17
N TYR A 321 -18.24 -20.62 -8.52
CA TYR A 321 -16.85 -20.78 -8.97
C TYR A 321 -16.29 -22.18 -8.66
N MET A 322 -16.74 -22.80 -7.57
CA MET A 322 -16.36 -24.17 -7.21
C MET A 322 -16.99 -25.19 -8.19
N LYS A 323 -18.24 -24.95 -8.63
CA LYS A 323 -18.89 -25.77 -9.65
C LYS A 323 -18.18 -25.70 -11.01
N VAL A 324 -17.74 -24.52 -11.44
CA VAL A 324 -16.99 -24.36 -12.71
C VAL A 324 -15.64 -25.07 -12.65
N GLU A 325 -14.91 -24.98 -11.53
CA GLU A 325 -13.61 -25.66 -11.38
C GLU A 325 -13.77 -27.19 -11.22
N GLU A 326 -14.86 -27.67 -10.60
CA GLU A 326 -15.21 -29.10 -10.57
C GLU A 326 -15.66 -29.62 -11.93
N GLU A 327 -16.37 -28.80 -12.72
CA GLU A 327 -16.75 -29.13 -14.10
C GLU A 327 -15.55 -29.15 -15.05
N GLU A 328 -14.59 -28.22 -14.90
CA GLU A 328 -13.33 -28.24 -15.64
C GLU A 328 -12.47 -29.44 -15.24
N LYS A 329 -12.33 -29.74 -13.94
CA LYS A 329 -11.64 -30.97 -13.50
C LYS A 329 -12.32 -32.23 -14.01
N LYS A 330 -13.66 -32.29 -14.04
CA LYS A 330 -14.38 -33.43 -14.65
C LYS A 330 -14.12 -33.53 -16.15
N LYS A 331 -14.07 -32.42 -16.89
CA LYS A 331 -13.74 -32.41 -18.32
C LYS A 331 -12.32 -32.91 -18.59
N ASP A 332 -11.34 -32.49 -17.81
CA ASP A 332 -9.95 -32.94 -17.94
C ASP A 332 -9.79 -34.43 -17.59
N THR A 333 -10.50 -34.91 -16.57
CA THR A 333 -10.47 -36.34 -16.19
C THR A 333 -11.15 -37.23 -17.24
N THR A 334 -12.18 -36.72 -17.92
CA THR A 334 -12.89 -37.45 -18.99
C THR A 334 -12.10 -37.44 -20.30
N ALA A 335 -11.30 -36.39 -20.54
CA ALA A 335 -10.40 -36.31 -21.70
C ALA A 335 -9.16 -37.21 -21.54
N ALA A 336 -8.70 -37.46 -20.31
CA ALA A 336 -7.58 -38.37 -20.02
C ALA A 336 -7.98 -39.87 -20.01
N ALA A 337 -9.28 -40.18 -20.04
CA ALA A 337 -9.82 -41.55 -20.02
C ALA A 337 -10.25 -42.08 -21.40
N LYS A 338 -9.97 -41.33 -22.48
CA LYS A 338 -10.14 -41.74 -23.89
C LYS A 338 -8.78 -41.89 -24.56
#